data_AF-A0A537DG30-F1
#
_entry.id   AF-A0A537DG30-F1
#
_cell.length_a   1.000
_cell.length_b   1.000
_cell.length_c   1.000
_cell.angle_alpha   90.00
_cell.angle_beta   90.00
_cell.angle_gamma   90.00
#
_symmetry.space_group_name_H-M   'P 1'
#
loop_
_entity.id
_entity.type
_entity.pdbx_description
1 polymer ?
#
loop_
_entity_poly.entity_id
_entity_poly.type
_entity_poly.pdbx_seq_one_letter_code
_entity_poly.pdbx_strand_id
1 'polypeptide(L)'
;MSGYLCLGQQLFSDASVVFFLMTDLDPALKSLGNRGYRSAQFEAGVRAGKIYLSSYAVGIGASGSTFFDDAVTEFFSPHAKAKSPMIAVGVGVPAYTARSGKVLPQMMESSAF
;
A
#
# COMPACT_ATOMS: atom_id res chain seq x y z
N MET A 1 -3.50 7.83 -15.91
CA MET A 1 -2.34 6.93 -15.93
C MET A 1 -2.29 6.04 -14.69
N SER A 2 -2.32 6.62 -13.48
CA SER A 2 -2.34 5.88 -12.20
C SER A 2 -3.47 4.83 -12.10
N GLY A 3 -4.68 5.12 -12.58
CA GLY A 3 -5.76 4.14 -12.63
C GLY A 3 -5.41 2.89 -13.43
N TYR A 4 -4.83 3.04 -14.63
CA TYR A 4 -4.36 1.91 -15.43
C TYR A 4 -3.29 1.11 -14.69
N LEU A 5 -2.28 1.78 -14.15
CA LEU A 5 -1.22 1.14 -13.37
C LEU A 5 -1.80 0.33 -12.20
N CYS A 6 -2.88 0.82 -11.57
CA CYS A 6 -3.63 0.16 -10.51
C CYS A 6 -4.79 -0.72 -11.03
N LEU A 7 -4.60 -1.47 -12.11
CA LEU A 7 -5.57 -2.42 -12.68
C LEU A 7 -6.90 -1.78 -13.16
N GLY A 8 -6.86 -0.55 -13.65
CA GLY A 8 -8.04 0.18 -14.12
C GLY A 8 -8.94 0.73 -12.99
N GLN A 9 -8.47 0.74 -11.75
CA GLN A 9 -9.27 1.20 -10.61
C GLN A 9 -9.45 2.72 -10.63
N GLN A 10 -10.70 3.17 -10.82
CA GLN A 10 -11.06 4.59 -10.90
C GLN A 10 -10.64 5.39 -9.66
N LEU A 11 -10.69 4.77 -8.47
CA LEU A 11 -10.25 5.40 -7.22
C LEU A 11 -8.82 5.97 -7.30
N PHE A 12 -7.91 5.30 -8.02
CA PHE A 12 -6.52 5.73 -8.17
C PHE A 12 -6.32 6.68 -9.36
N SER A 13 -7.29 6.77 -10.28
CA SER A 13 -7.37 7.86 -11.25
C SER A 13 -7.75 9.19 -10.58
N ASP A 14 -8.66 9.13 -9.60
CA ASP A 14 -9.22 10.29 -8.93
C ASP A 14 -8.41 10.71 -7.68
N ALA A 15 -7.49 9.85 -7.21
CA ALA A 15 -6.59 10.16 -6.11
C ALA A 15 -5.71 11.38 -6.44
N SER A 16 -5.52 12.27 -5.47
CA SER A 16 -4.66 13.45 -5.63
C SER A 16 -3.20 13.07 -5.83
N VAL A 17 -2.74 12.01 -5.17
CA VAL A 17 -1.41 11.41 -5.33
C VAL A 17 -1.50 9.90 -5.21
N VAL A 18 -0.71 9.17 -6.00
CA VAL A 18 -0.50 7.73 -5.82
C VAL A 18 0.99 7.46 -5.61
N PHE A 19 1.34 6.97 -4.43
CA PHE A 19 2.69 6.54 -4.09
C PHE A 19 2.89 5.11 -4.55
N PHE A 20 3.96 4.84 -5.30
CA PHE A 20 4.45 3.48 -5.56
C PHE A 20 5.74 3.29 -4.77
N LEU A 21 5.69 2.50 -3.70
CA LEU A 21 6.86 2.20 -2.91
C LEU A 21 7.60 1.04 -3.58
N MET A 22 8.85 1.29 -3.97
CA MET A 22 9.67 0.33 -4.72
C MET A 22 10.99 0.11 -3.99
N THR A 23 11.57 -1.08 -4.16
CA THR A 23 12.88 -1.43 -3.63
C THR A 23 13.73 -2.08 -4.71
N ASP A 24 15.03 -1.88 -4.65
CA ASP A 24 15.96 -2.79 -5.30
C ASP A 24 16.01 -4.08 -4.47
N LEU A 25 15.54 -5.20 -5.04
CA LEU A 25 15.49 -6.49 -4.34
C LEU A 25 16.84 -7.20 -4.32
N ASP A 26 17.73 -6.91 -5.29
CA ASP A 26 18.98 -7.66 -5.42
C ASP A 26 19.86 -7.53 -4.15
N PRO A 27 20.09 -6.32 -3.59
CA PRO A 27 20.81 -6.17 -2.32
C PRO A 27 20.12 -6.85 -1.13
N ALA A 28 18.79 -6.80 -1.06
CA ALA A 28 18.01 -7.39 0.03
C ALA A 28 18.10 -8.93 0.00
N LEU A 29 18.00 -9.52 -1.20
CA LEU A 29 18.14 -10.97 -1.39
C LEU A 29 19.59 -11.43 -1.19
N LYS A 30 20.59 -10.64 -1.60
CA LYS A 30 22.01 -10.97 -1.33
C LYS A 30 22.31 -11.01 0.16
N SER A 31 21.76 -10.09 0.94
CA SER A 31 22.05 -9.96 2.37
C SER A 31 21.24 -10.92 3.25
N LEU A 32 19.98 -11.18 2.90
CA LEU A 32 19.04 -11.93 3.76
C LEU A 32 18.53 -13.23 3.11
N GLY A 33 19.02 -13.59 1.92
CA GLY A 33 18.47 -14.69 1.12
C GLY A 33 17.00 -14.46 0.78
N ASN A 34 16.22 -15.54 0.65
CA ASN A 34 14.78 -15.45 0.36
C ASN A 34 13.97 -14.68 1.42
N ARG A 35 14.51 -14.52 2.64
CA ARG A 35 13.87 -13.67 3.67
C ARG A 35 13.95 -12.19 3.35
N GLY A 36 14.86 -11.78 2.47
CA GLY A 36 14.99 -10.41 2.00
C GLY A 36 13.70 -9.87 1.39
N TYR A 37 12.96 -10.70 0.64
CA TYR A 37 11.67 -10.31 0.08
C TYR A 37 10.64 -9.99 1.18
N ARG A 38 10.58 -10.80 2.24
CA ARG A 38 9.71 -10.53 3.40
C ARG A 38 10.10 -9.24 4.11
N SER A 39 11.40 -8.99 4.29
CA SER A 39 11.89 -7.75 4.91
C SER A 39 11.54 -6.52 4.08
N ALA A 40 11.73 -6.59 2.75
CA ALA A 40 11.35 -5.52 1.83
C ALA A 40 9.84 -5.21 1.88
N GLN A 41 9.01 -6.24 1.83
CA GLN A 41 7.55 -6.09 1.95
C GLN A 41 7.15 -5.53 3.32
N PHE A 42 7.81 -5.96 4.39
CA PHE A 42 7.56 -5.43 5.72
C PHE A 42 7.92 -3.94 5.83
N GLU A 43 9.09 -3.51 5.32
CA GLU A 43 9.46 -2.10 5.30
C GLU A 43 8.48 -1.27 4.47
N ALA A 44 8.10 -1.75 3.30
CA ALA A 44 7.09 -1.10 2.45
C ALA A 44 5.75 -0.97 3.19
N GLY A 45 5.31 -2.00 3.91
CA GLY A 45 4.12 -1.98 4.75
C GLY A 45 4.20 -0.95 5.89
N VAL A 46 5.34 -0.85 6.58
CA VAL A 46 5.56 0.17 7.63
C VAL A 46 5.48 1.59 7.03
N ARG A 47 6.11 1.82 5.88
CA ARG A 47 6.05 3.13 5.19
C ARG A 47 4.64 3.44 4.70
N ALA A 48 3.94 2.47 4.11
CA ALA A 48 2.54 2.62 3.72
C ALA A 48 1.66 2.96 4.92
N GLY A 49 1.79 2.24 6.05
CA GLY A 49 1.05 2.52 7.28
C GLY A 49 1.26 3.94 7.80
N LYS A 50 2.48 4.48 7.69
CA LYS A 50 2.74 5.89 8.02
C LYS A 50 2.01 6.85 7.09
N ILE A 51 1.96 6.56 5.78
CA ILE A 51 1.19 7.36 4.82
C ILE A 51 -0.29 7.36 5.22
N TYR A 52 -0.86 6.19 5.50
CA TYR A 52 -2.25 6.06 5.96
C TYR A 52 -2.53 6.91 7.21
N LEU A 53 -1.75 6.74 8.27
CA LEU A 53 -1.96 7.45 9.53
C LEU A 53 -1.77 8.97 9.36
N SER A 54 -0.80 9.39 8.56
CA SER A 54 -0.56 10.82 8.29
C SER A 54 -1.71 11.45 7.52
N SER A 55 -2.22 10.76 6.49
CA SER A 55 -3.40 11.19 5.73
C SER A 55 -4.62 11.34 6.64
N TYR A 56 -4.87 10.33 7.49
CA TYR A 56 -6.00 10.37 8.42
C TYR A 56 -5.87 11.47 9.47
N ALA A 57 -4.65 11.75 9.94
CA ALA A 57 -4.38 12.83 10.90
C ALA A 57 -4.73 14.23 10.34
N VAL A 58 -4.67 14.43 9.03
CA VAL A 58 -5.05 15.70 8.36
C VAL A 58 -6.43 15.63 7.69
N GLY A 59 -7.22 14.60 7.98
CA GLY A 59 -8.61 14.49 7.51
C GLY A 59 -8.80 14.10 6.04
N ILE A 60 -7.75 13.58 5.37
CA ILE A 60 -7.85 13.07 3.99
C ILE A 60 -7.82 11.54 3.96
N GLY A 61 -8.24 10.97 2.83
CA GLY A 61 -8.30 9.53 2.62
C GLY A 61 -6.99 8.95 2.14
N ALA A 62 -6.77 7.68 2.46
CA ALA A 62 -5.72 6.86 1.89
C ALA A 62 -6.26 5.44 1.61
N SER A 63 -5.84 4.84 0.51
CA SER A 63 -6.21 3.48 0.11
C SER A 63 -5.05 2.78 -0.60
N GLY A 64 -4.97 1.46 -0.43
CA GLY A 64 -3.90 0.62 -0.95
C GLY A 64 -4.39 -0.11 -2.19
N SER A 65 -3.48 -0.43 -3.10
CA SER A 65 -3.83 -1.06 -4.37
C SER A 65 -2.89 -2.17 -4.77
N THR A 66 -3.42 -3.06 -5.61
CA THR A 66 -2.66 -3.91 -6.53
C THR A 66 -2.42 -3.18 -7.85
N PHE A 67 -1.40 -3.60 -8.60
CA PHE A 67 -0.91 -2.91 -9.79
C PHE A 67 -0.26 -3.87 -10.77
N PHE A 68 0.00 -3.40 -11.99
CA PHE A 68 0.83 -4.10 -12.98
C PHE A 68 2.31 -3.80 -12.72
N ASP A 69 3.07 -4.75 -12.17
CA ASP A 69 4.47 -4.57 -11.76
C ASP A 69 5.37 -4.01 -12.88
N ASP A 70 5.30 -4.62 -14.07
CA ASP A 70 6.12 -4.23 -15.22
C ASP A 70 5.74 -2.83 -15.72
N ALA A 71 4.44 -2.52 -15.80
CA ALA A 71 3.99 -1.21 -16.26
C ALA A 71 4.36 -0.08 -15.28
N VAL A 72 4.33 -0.35 -13.97
CA VAL A 72 4.82 0.59 -12.95
C VAL A 72 6.32 0.82 -13.11
N THR A 73 7.09 -0.26 -13.30
CA THR A 73 8.54 -0.20 -13.48
C THR A 73 8.93 0.55 -14.75
N GLU A 74 8.21 0.32 -15.85
CA GLU A 74 8.38 1.03 -17.12
C GLU A 74 8.06 2.53 -16.96
N PHE A 75 6.93 2.86 -16.33
CA PHE A 75 6.50 4.24 -16.13
C PHE A 75 7.52 5.09 -15.36
N PHE A 76 8.16 4.51 -14.33
CA PHE A 76 9.18 5.20 -13.51
C PHE A 76 10.62 4.97 -14.00
N SER A 77 10.81 4.33 -15.16
CA SER A 77 12.14 4.18 -15.75
C SER A 77 12.69 5.51 -16.27
N PRO A 78 14.03 5.72 -16.24
CA PRO A 78 15.07 4.74 -15.92
C PRO A 78 15.30 4.53 -14.41
N HIS A 79 14.76 5.41 -13.55
CA HIS A 79 15.03 5.36 -12.12
C HIS A 79 14.55 4.04 -11.48
N ALA A 80 13.42 3.50 -11.94
CA ALA A 80 12.87 2.24 -11.43
C ALA A 80 13.42 0.97 -12.10
N LYS A 81 14.29 1.06 -13.10
CA LYS A 81 14.69 -0.10 -13.94
C LYS A 81 15.20 -1.32 -13.16
N ALA A 82 15.85 -1.11 -12.02
CA ALA A 82 16.37 -2.17 -11.14
C ALA A 82 15.55 -2.34 -9.85
N LYS A 83 14.33 -1.79 -9.81
CA LYS A 83 13.48 -1.79 -8.62
C LYS A 83 12.20 -2.58 -8.88
N SER A 84 11.76 -3.31 -7.88
CA SER A 84 10.46 -3.96 -7.86
C SER A 84 9.47 -3.14 -7.03
N PRO A 85 8.24 -2.92 -7.52
CA PRO A 85 7.18 -2.29 -6.74
C PRO A 85 6.68 -3.24 -5.64
N MET A 86 6.53 -2.72 -4.43
CA MET A 86 6.09 -3.49 -3.25
C MET A 86 4.62 -3.21 -2.91
N ILE A 87 4.23 -1.93 -2.91
CA ILE A 87 2.86 -1.50 -2.61
C ILE A 87 2.55 -0.14 -3.26
N ALA A 88 1.30 0.06 -3.65
CA ALA A 88 0.78 1.36 -4.07
C ALA A 88 -0.20 1.92 -3.02
N VAL A 89 -0.10 3.22 -2.74
CA VAL A 89 -1.01 3.92 -1.81
C VAL A 89 -1.50 5.21 -2.48
N GLY A 90 -2.80 5.28 -2.74
CA GLY A 90 -3.49 6.48 -3.20
C GLY A 90 -3.90 7.35 -2.02
N VAL A 91 -3.71 8.65 -2.13
CA VAL A 91 -4.10 9.66 -1.14
C VAL A 91 -4.92 10.74 -1.83
N GLY A 92 -6.03 11.15 -1.21
CA GLY A 92 -6.91 12.17 -1.78
C GLY A 92 -8.06 12.55 -0.87
N VAL A 93 -8.89 13.49 -1.31
CA VAL A 93 -10.07 13.92 -0.56
C VAL A 93 -11.17 12.86 -0.70
N PRO A 94 -11.66 12.27 0.41
CA PRO A 94 -12.74 11.29 0.33
C PRO A 94 -14.02 11.90 -0.22
N ALA A 95 -14.65 11.23 -1.18
CA ALA A 95 -15.99 11.61 -1.64
C ALA A 95 -17.08 11.31 -0.58
N TYR A 96 -16.75 10.52 0.45
CA TYR A 96 -17.66 10.16 1.53
C TYR A 96 -16.90 10.02 2.85
N THR A 97 -17.60 10.25 3.97
CA THR A 97 -17.08 9.98 5.30
C THR A 97 -17.26 8.50 5.62
N ALA A 98 -16.16 7.81 5.96
CA ALA A 98 -16.23 6.42 6.40
C ALA A 98 -17.09 6.30 7.66
N ARG A 99 -17.90 5.25 7.76
CA ARG A 99 -18.68 4.98 8.98
C ARG A 99 -17.73 4.57 10.09
N SER A 100 -17.98 5.06 11.31
CA SER A 100 -17.25 4.58 12.48
C SER A 100 -17.39 3.06 12.62
N GLY A 101 -16.26 2.39 12.88
CA GLY A 101 -16.26 0.96 13.19
C GLY A 101 -17.08 0.66 14.44
N LYS A 102 -17.60 -0.57 14.53
CA LYS A 102 -18.26 -1.07 15.75
C LYS A 102 -17.29 -1.98 16.49
N VAL A 103 -17.10 -1.74 17.78
CA VAL A 103 -16.43 -2.72 18.66
C VAL A 103 -17.42 -3.86 18.90
N LEU A 104 -17.08 -5.05 18.42
CA LEU A 104 -17.88 -6.24 18.67
C LEU A 104 -17.69 -6.69 20.14
N PRO A 105 -18.76 -7.16 20.82
CA PRO A 105 -18.62 -7.69 22.17
C PRO A 105 -17.67 -8.90 22.17
N GLN A 106 -16.85 -9.01 23.22
CA GLN A 106 -16.04 -10.20 23.45
C GLN A 106 -16.97 -11.39 23.67
N MET A 107 -16.70 -12.52 23.01
CA MET A 107 -17.45 -13.75 23.22
C MET A 107 -17.17 -14.22 24.65
N MET A 108 -18.13 -14.09 25.56
CA MET A 108 -18.02 -14.71 26.88
C MET A 108 -18.04 -16.22 26.68
N GLU A 109 -17.01 -16.93 27.17
CA GLU A 109 -17.07 -18.38 27.29
C GLU A 109 -18.26 -18.72 28.19
N SER A 110 -19.22 -19.47 27.64
CA SER A 110 -20.24 -20.14 28.43
C SER A 110 -19.52 -21.14 29.32
N SER A 111 -19.34 -20.81 30.59
CA SER A 111 -18.96 -21.79 31.62
C SER A 111 -20.13 -22.76 31.81
N ALA A 112 -20.16 -23.78 30.95
CA ALA A 112 -20.99 -24.97 31.12
C ALA A 112 -20.04 -26.13 31.40
N PHE A 113 -19.73 -26.31 32.69
CA PHE A 113 -19.40 -27.59 33.31
C PHE A 113 -20.51 -27.90 34.30
#